data_AF-A0A7V6M2P5-F1
#
_entry.id   AF-A0A7V6M2P5-F1
#
_cell.length_a   1.000
_cell.length_b   1.000
_cell.length_c   1.000
_cell.angle_alpha   90.00
_cell.angle_beta   90.00
_cell.angle_gamma   90.00
#
_symmetry.space_group_name_H-M   'P 1'
#
loop_
_entity.id
_entity.type
_entity.pdbx_description
1 polymer ?
#
loop_
_entity_poly.entity_id
_entity_poly.type
_entity_poly.pdbx_seq_one_letter_code
_entity_poly.pdbx_strand_id
1 'polypeptide(L)'
;MGNQKIRFNLKNKVNALDHVSWQQARVLELQKEHAEAFDTSAGTYEDLRANYRKERAQWNSGGPEMADTKELSIQVGDFAVPVRVLYPKKVEEATPVIFFIHGGGMVVGDNDTHGLVQRKLA
;
A
#
# COMPACT_ATOMS: atom_id res chain seq x y z
N MET A 1 22.23 -12.18 -28.06
CA MET A 1 22.59 -11.16 -27.06
C MET A 1 22.83 -11.86 -25.73
N GLY A 2 24.01 -11.69 -25.15
CA GLY A 2 24.49 -12.48 -24.00
C GLY A 2 23.66 -12.23 -22.74
N ASN A 3 23.31 -13.32 -22.06
CA ASN A 3 22.53 -13.32 -20.83
C ASN A 3 23.42 -12.89 -19.65
N GLN A 4 23.74 -11.58 -19.54
CA GLN A 4 24.42 -11.04 -18.37
C GLN A 4 23.43 -11.00 -17.19
N LYS A 5 23.43 -12.06 -16.38
CA LYS A 5 22.80 -12.02 -15.06
C LYS A 5 23.65 -11.15 -14.15
N ILE A 6 23.20 -9.91 -13.91
CA ILE A 6 23.75 -9.05 -12.85
C ILE A 6 23.52 -9.79 -11.53
N ARG A 7 24.59 -10.26 -10.89
CA ARG A 7 24.53 -10.83 -9.54
C ARG A 7 24.86 -9.74 -8.55
N PHE A 8 23.92 -9.41 -7.68
CA PHE A 8 24.18 -8.51 -6.56
C PHE A 8 25.16 -9.16 -5.60
N ASN A 9 26.31 -8.52 -5.35
CA ASN A 9 27.21 -8.94 -4.29
C ASN A 9 26.60 -8.53 -2.95
N LEU A 10 26.09 -9.50 -2.19
CA LEU A 10 25.46 -9.25 -0.89
C LEU A 10 26.43 -8.60 0.11
N LYS A 11 27.75 -8.79 -0.03
CA LYS A 11 28.75 -8.14 0.82
C LYS A 11 28.79 -6.61 0.69
N ASN A 12 28.27 -6.07 -0.42
CA ASN A 12 28.25 -4.63 -0.66
C ASN A 12 26.97 -3.97 -0.12
N LYS A 13 25.99 -4.75 0.35
CA LYS A 13 24.80 -4.20 0.99
C LYS A 13 25.13 -3.90 2.45
N VAL A 14 24.80 -2.68 2.91
CA VAL A 14 24.81 -2.36 4.34
C VAL A 14 23.78 -3.24 5.03
N ASN A 15 24.11 -3.71 6.23
CA ASN A 15 23.15 -4.40 7.08
C ASN A 15 22.16 -3.37 7.65
N ALA A 16 21.05 -3.15 6.96
CA ALA A 16 20.05 -2.16 7.34
C ALA A 16 19.48 -2.37 8.76
N LEU A 17 19.47 -3.62 9.25
CA LEU A 17 18.97 -3.96 10.58
C LEU A 17 19.80 -3.33 11.71
N ASP A 18 21.07 -2.99 11.45
CA ASP A 18 21.94 -2.33 12.45
C ASP A 18 21.62 -0.84 12.62
N HIS A 19 20.74 -0.29 11.77
CA HIS A 19 20.45 1.14 11.69
C HIS A 19 18.97 1.49 11.90
N VAL A 20 18.12 0.51 12.18
CA VAL A 20 16.70 0.78 12.47
C VAL A 20 16.51 1.33 13.88
N SER A 21 15.58 2.27 14.03
CA SER A 21 15.16 2.73 15.36
C SER A 21 14.42 1.63 16.11
N TRP A 22 14.27 1.78 17.44
CA TRP A 22 13.52 0.81 18.23
C TRP A 22 12.06 0.66 17.77
N GLN A 23 11.42 1.74 17.29
CA GLN A 23 10.05 1.68 16.76
C GLN A 23 10.00 0.88 15.46
N GLN A 24 10.97 1.07 14.58
CA GLN A 24 11.08 0.31 13.33
C GLN A 24 11.38 -1.17 13.60
N ALA A 25 12.25 -1.48 14.57
CA ALA A 25 12.51 -2.85 15.00
C ALA A 25 11.22 -3.55 15.47
N ARG A 26 10.37 -2.85 16.22
CA ARG A 26 9.09 -3.40 16.67
C ARG A 26 8.13 -3.70 15.51
N VAL A 27 8.11 -2.84 14.49
CA VAL A 27 7.32 -3.10 13.26
C VAL A 27 7.83 -4.35 12.55
N LEU A 28 9.15 -4.53 12.44
CA LEU A 28 9.75 -5.71 11.81
C LEU A 28 9.41 -7.00 12.58
N GLU A 29 9.36 -6.96 13.91
CA GLU A 29 8.93 -8.10 14.73
C GLU A 29 7.48 -8.50 14.44
N LEU A 30 6.56 -7.54 14.41
CA LEU A 30 5.15 -7.79 14.09
C LEU A 30 4.99 -8.34 12.66
N GLN A 31 5.80 -7.85 11.73
CA GLN A 31 5.73 -8.28 10.33
C GLN A 31 6.26 -9.71 10.11
N LYS A 32 7.14 -10.22 10.97
CA LYS A 32 7.64 -11.61 10.85
C LYS A 32 6.51 -12.65 10.93
N GLU A 33 5.44 -12.35 11.67
CA GLU A 33 4.25 -13.21 11.75
C GLU A 33 3.51 -13.33 10.41
N HIS A 34 3.79 -12.43 9.46
CA HIS A 34 3.18 -12.38 8.13
C HIS A 34 4.22 -12.49 7.00
N ALA A 35 5.44 -12.96 7.28
CA ALA A 35 6.56 -12.94 6.34
C ALA A 35 6.27 -13.66 5.00
N GLU A 36 5.49 -14.74 5.01
CA GLU A 36 5.12 -15.47 3.78
C GLU A 36 4.27 -14.62 2.82
N ALA A 37 3.46 -13.69 3.33
CA ALA A 37 2.66 -12.79 2.50
C ALA A 37 3.48 -11.69 1.81
N PHE A 38 4.78 -11.59 2.12
CA PHE A 38 5.70 -10.60 1.56
C PHE A 38 6.60 -11.13 0.44
N ASP A 39 6.54 -12.42 0.11
CA ASP A 39 7.38 -12.99 -0.94
C ASP A 39 6.94 -12.52 -2.33
N THR A 40 7.66 -11.54 -2.86
CA THR A 40 7.43 -10.97 -4.20
C THR A 40 7.95 -11.84 -5.33
N SER A 41 8.51 -13.02 -5.02
CA SER A 41 9.04 -13.98 -5.99
C SER A 41 8.21 -15.26 -6.12
N ALA A 42 7.15 -15.40 -5.30
CA ALA A 42 6.27 -16.56 -5.28
C ALA A 42 4.91 -16.29 -5.93
N GLY A 43 4.38 -17.32 -6.61
CA GLY A 43 2.99 -17.36 -7.08
C GLY A 43 2.70 -16.58 -8.37
N THR A 44 1.41 -16.40 -8.63
CA THR A 44 0.87 -15.57 -9.74
C THR A 44 0.75 -14.10 -9.33
N TYR A 45 0.48 -13.19 -10.27
CA TYR A 45 0.22 -11.78 -9.93
C TYR A 45 -1.04 -11.62 -9.07
N GLU A 46 -2.03 -12.49 -9.25
CA GLU A 46 -3.25 -12.57 -8.47
C GLU A 46 -2.91 -12.93 -7.02
N ASP A 47 -2.07 -13.95 -6.81
CA ASP A 47 -1.60 -14.35 -5.47
C ASP A 47 -0.82 -13.22 -4.80
N LEU A 48 0.07 -12.55 -5.56
CA LEU A 48 0.85 -11.44 -5.05
C LEU A 48 -0.05 -10.28 -4.56
N ARG A 49 -1.08 -9.92 -5.34
CA ARG A 49 -2.06 -8.89 -4.97
C ARG A 49 -2.89 -9.30 -3.75
N ALA A 50 -3.31 -10.55 -3.69
CA ALA A 50 -4.08 -11.09 -2.57
C ALA A 50 -3.26 -11.11 -1.27
N ASN A 51 -2.00 -11.54 -1.34
CA ASN A 51 -1.07 -11.55 -0.21
C ASN A 51 -0.78 -10.13 0.29
N TYR A 52 -0.56 -9.19 -0.62
CA TYR A 52 -0.35 -7.79 -0.27
C TYR A 52 -1.57 -7.20 0.46
N ARG A 53 -2.80 -7.47 0.00
CA ARG A 53 -4.02 -7.08 0.72
C ARG A 53 -4.08 -7.67 2.12
N LYS A 54 -3.85 -8.98 2.24
CA LYS A 54 -3.92 -9.71 3.51
C LYS A 54 -2.97 -9.12 4.55
N GLU A 55 -1.73 -8.86 4.15
CA GLU A 55 -0.72 -8.35 5.07
C GLU A 55 -0.96 -6.87 5.42
N ARG A 56 -1.44 -6.05 4.48
CA ARG A 56 -1.76 -4.63 4.73
C ARG A 56 -2.99 -4.43 5.61
N ALA A 57 -3.88 -5.41 5.74
CA ALA A 57 -5.14 -5.28 6.47
C ALA A 57 -4.95 -4.83 7.92
N GLN A 58 -4.03 -5.45 8.67
CA GLN A 58 -3.76 -5.06 10.06
C GLN A 58 -3.27 -3.62 10.18
N TRP A 59 -2.41 -3.20 9.24
CA TRP A 59 -1.80 -1.87 9.22
C TRP A 59 -2.80 -0.76 8.84
N ASN A 60 -3.95 -1.14 8.27
CA ASN A 60 -5.01 -0.22 7.89
C ASN A 60 -6.22 -0.23 8.84
N SER A 61 -6.13 -0.97 9.95
CA SER A 61 -7.16 -1.01 10.99
C SER A 61 -7.19 0.29 11.83
N GLY A 62 -8.38 0.63 12.35
CA GLY A 62 -8.60 1.82 13.17
C GLY A 62 -8.42 3.15 12.43
N GLY A 63 -8.05 4.19 13.17
CA GLY A 63 -7.83 5.55 12.65
C GLY A 63 -9.08 6.42 12.57
N PRO A 64 -8.99 7.60 11.93
CA PRO A 64 -10.12 8.50 11.78
C PRO A 64 -11.27 7.86 11.00
N GLU A 65 -12.50 8.13 11.42
CA GLU A 65 -13.71 7.78 10.69
C GLU A 65 -14.18 8.98 9.86
N MET A 66 -14.56 8.72 8.61
CA MET A 66 -15.05 9.76 7.71
C MET A 66 -16.54 10.03 7.98
N ALA A 67 -16.96 11.28 7.83
CA ALA A 67 -18.36 11.65 7.88
C ALA A 67 -19.15 11.05 6.70
N ASP A 68 -18.50 10.87 5.54
CA ASP A 68 -19.04 10.16 4.38
C ASP A 68 -17.90 9.52 3.56
N THR A 69 -18.18 8.41 2.88
CA THR A 69 -17.26 7.75 1.97
C THR A 69 -18.04 7.31 0.74
N LYS A 70 -17.60 7.76 -0.44
CA LYS A 70 -18.25 7.43 -1.71
C LYS A 70 -17.31 6.59 -2.57
N GLU A 71 -17.80 5.44 -3.00
CA GLU A 71 -17.15 4.63 -4.02
C GLU A 71 -17.73 5.03 -5.38
N LEU A 72 -16.85 5.42 -6.29
CA LEU A 72 -17.17 5.86 -7.64
C LEU A 72 -16.44 4.98 -8.65
N SER A 73 -16.94 4.96 -9.88
CA SER A 73 -16.25 4.40 -11.04
C SER A 73 -16.17 5.49 -12.10
N ILE A 74 -14.96 5.93 -12.42
CA ILE A 74 -14.72 6.98 -13.42
C ILE A 74 -14.33 6.32 -14.74
N GLN A 75 -15.06 6.63 -15.81
CA GLN A 75 -14.72 6.15 -17.15
C GLN A 75 -13.54 6.96 -17.73
N VAL A 76 -12.50 6.27 -18.18
CA VAL A 76 -11.32 6.83 -18.83
C VAL A 76 -11.01 6.00 -20.08
N GLY A 77 -11.43 6.51 -21.24
CA GLY A 77 -11.36 5.75 -22.49
C GLY A 77 -12.20 4.47 -22.38
N ASP A 78 -11.58 3.33 -22.64
CA ASP A 78 -12.21 2.00 -22.53
C ASP A 78 -12.15 1.40 -21.12
N PHE A 79 -11.54 2.09 -20.16
CA PHE A 79 -11.36 1.59 -18.80
C PHE A 79 -12.28 2.28 -17.79
N ALA A 80 -12.83 1.50 -16.86
CA ALA A 80 -13.50 2.00 -15.67
C ALA A 80 -12.52 1.96 -14.49
N VAL A 81 -12.24 3.11 -13.89
CA VAL A 81 -11.28 3.26 -12.79
C VAL A 81 -12.05 3.44 -11.47
N PRO A 82 -11.89 2.53 -10.49
CA PRO A 82 -12.52 2.68 -9.18
C PRO A 82 -11.84 3.82 -8.39
N VAL A 83 -12.64 4.70 -7.80
CA VAL A 83 -12.19 5.85 -7.03
C VAL A 83 -12.96 5.94 -5.72
N ARG A 84 -12.25 6.06 -4.60
CA ARG A 84 -12.83 6.32 -3.29
C ARG A 84 -12.68 7.80 -2.94
N VAL A 85 -13.78 8.47 -2.67
CA VAL A 85 -13.81 9.85 -2.17
C VAL A 85 -14.11 9.84 -0.68
N LEU A 86 -13.20 10.40 0.10
CA LEU A 86 -13.30 10.48 1.56
C LEU A 86 -13.71 11.89 1.97
N TYR A 87 -14.78 11.99 2.75
CA TYR A 87 -15.23 13.26 3.33
C TYR A 87 -15.00 13.22 4.85
N PRO A 88 -13.96 13.90 5.36
CA PRO A 88 -13.65 13.89 6.80
C PRO A 88 -14.72 14.60 7.63
N LYS A 89 -15.46 15.53 7.03
CA LYS A 89 -16.59 16.27 7.62
C LYS A 89 -17.66 16.53 6.56
N LYS A 90 -18.86 16.94 6.98
CA LYS A 90 -19.87 17.46 6.05
C LYS A 90 -19.34 18.72 5.37
N VAL A 91 -19.51 18.78 4.06
CA VAL A 91 -19.04 19.87 3.21
C VAL A 91 -20.26 20.51 2.55
N GLU A 92 -20.51 21.79 2.85
CA GLU A 92 -21.65 22.54 2.29
C GLU A 92 -21.24 23.40 1.07
N GLU A 93 -19.96 23.77 0.98
CA GLU A 93 -19.37 24.56 -0.09
C GLU A 93 -18.17 23.85 -0.71
N ALA A 94 -17.79 24.19 -1.94
CA ALA A 94 -16.65 23.56 -2.60
C ALA A 94 -15.33 23.78 -1.82
N THR A 95 -14.61 22.70 -1.52
CA THR A 95 -13.30 22.73 -0.87
C THR A 95 -12.20 22.25 -1.80
N PRO A 96 -10.92 22.58 -1.53
CA PRO A 96 -9.80 21.92 -2.19
C PRO A 96 -9.87 20.39 -2.03
N VAL A 97 -9.30 19.68 -3.01
CA VAL A 97 -9.28 18.21 -3.05
C VAL A 97 -7.84 17.73 -3.06
N ILE A 98 -7.55 16.67 -2.29
CA ILE A 98 -6.28 15.95 -2.35
C ILE A 98 -6.49 14.69 -3.19
N PHE A 99 -5.68 14.52 -4.23
CA PHE A 99 -5.61 13.27 -4.99
C PHE A 99 -4.51 12.39 -4.40
N PHE A 100 -4.89 11.22 -3.89
CA PHE A 100 -3.95 10.22 -3.40
C PHE A 100 -3.77 9.11 -4.44
N ILE A 101 -2.52 8.80 -4.77
CA ILE A 101 -2.15 7.71 -5.69
C ILE A 101 -1.31 6.72 -4.88
N HIS A 102 -1.75 5.46 -4.82
CA HIS A 102 -1.16 4.47 -3.92
C HIS A 102 0.20 3.95 -4.41
N GLY A 103 1.02 3.46 -3.48
CA GLY A 103 2.26 2.74 -3.79
C GLY A 103 2.00 1.28 -4.16
N GLY A 104 3.05 0.48 -4.34
CA GLY A 104 2.94 -0.94 -4.72
C GLY A 104 3.62 -1.30 -6.03
N GLY A 105 4.60 -0.49 -6.46
CA GLY A 105 5.45 -0.78 -7.61
C GLY A 105 4.70 -0.89 -8.94
N MET A 106 3.51 -0.28 -9.05
CA MET A 106 2.61 -0.40 -10.20
C MET A 106 2.04 -1.80 -10.45
N VAL A 107 2.19 -2.74 -9.50
CA VAL A 107 1.76 -4.14 -9.66
C VAL A 107 0.70 -4.53 -8.62
N VAL A 108 0.85 -4.06 -7.38
CA VAL A 108 -0.01 -4.40 -6.24
C VAL A 108 -0.63 -3.16 -5.58
N GLY A 109 -1.61 -3.41 -4.71
CA GLY A 109 -2.30 -2.39 -3.93
C GLY A 109 -3.63 -1.96 -4.54
N ASP A 110 -4.47 -1.37 -3.70
CA ASP A 110 -5.78 -0.84 -4.02
C ASP A 110 -6.20 0.18 -2.93
N ASN A 111 -7.45 0.65 -2.97
CA ASN A 111 -7.98 1.63 -2.00
C ASN A 111 -7.97 1.11 -0.56
N ASP A 112 -8.01 -0.20 -0.33
CA ASP A 112 -8.05 -0.77 1.03
C ASP A 112 -6.65 -0.93 1.61
N THR A 113 -5.64 -1.25 0.78
CA THR A 113 -4.25 -1.40 1.26
C THR A 113 -3.61 -0.10 1.74
N HIS A 114 -4.22 1.04 1.44
CA HIS A 114 -3.77 2.38 1.85
C HIS A 114 -4.86 3.17 2.60
N GLY A 115 -5.96 2.53 3.01
CA GLY A 115 -7.11 3.21 3.58
C GLY A 115 -6.79 4.06 4.81
N LEU A 116 -5.92 3.59 5.72
CA LEU A 116 -5.58 4.35 6.94
C LEU A 116 -4.79 5.62 6.63
N VAL A 117 -3.82 5.56 5.72
CA VAL A 117 -3.05 6.78 5.36
C VAL A 117 -3.95 7.78 4.63
N GLN A 118 -4.84 7.31 3.76
CA GLN A 118 -5.83 8.17 3.10
C GLN A 118 -6.74 8.86 4.12
N ARG A 119 -7.28 8.11 5.10
CA ARG A 119 -8.13 8.68 6.17
C ARG A 119 -7.39 9.60 7.14
N LYS A 120 -6.07 9.47 7.30
CA LYS A 120 -5.25 10.38 8.11
C LYS A 120 -4.89 11.67 7.36
N LEU A 121 -4.88 11.64 6.03
CA LEU A 121 -4.63 12.81 5.18
C LEU A 121 -5.88 13.66 4.96
N ALA A 122 -7.05 13.01 4.91
CA ALA A 122 -8.36 13.66 4.82
C ALA A 122 -8.67 14.47 6.09
#